data_AF-A0A090QCT1-F1
#
_entry.id   AF-A0A090QCT1-F1
#
_cell.length_a   1.000
_cell.length_b   1.000
_cell.length_c   1.000
_cell.angle_alpha   90.00
_cell.angle_beta   90.00
_cell.angle_gamma   90.00
#
_symmetry.space_group_name_H-M   'P 1'
#
loop_
_entity.id
_entity.type
_entity.pdbx_description
1 polymer ?
#
loop_
_entity_poly.entity_id
_entity_poly.type
_entity_poly.pdbx_seq_one_letter_code
_entity_poly.pdbx_strand_id
1 'polypeptide(L)'
;MNISEKFKSRRDKIEENKHLIYLLVIGVVLITFGILAPMIFNQTMPSWFNQGYDFETNHKIGRSFGNYIAPFIALLGVILTFAAFYIQFKANQQVQKQFKFQKTSSHFYKMLDIHISNIEGLSMKTFRQKCKKNNFFIQNFDNEEFSVIINLLISGKAFFHLMFQNDLSIRLKNILNQKVSSSIYEYESEKVKGKRVFILMEKDLHLCFKFISDINSEHLEKRLSEEQINKLAYKIFFWGGTDSNHIGGGNESIEDRHFIVKSLNHIRKQFRENKGAKYSFKYPTNEGKRSVNIRFIPFSGHASRLAHYYRHLYQTVRFLHLSYQNDLITALELESNLKTLRAQFTNEEVLLLYYNYLIGFGHNWDQLGKKHNYRFFKDYGMIHNIPLHDNIYQFVEHPVKHFEDFIIKMRSKDKSFEMFEWGEKLTFLKLLSQKDLKVLKTT
;
A
#
# COMPACT_ATOMS: atom_id res chain seq x y z
N MET A 1 17.74 16.17 6.86
CA MET A 1 17.33 17.46 7.46
C MET A 1 18.33 18.50 7.03
N ASN A 2 17.93 19.47 6.19
CA ASN A 2 18.87 20.37 5.54
C ASN A 2 19.26 21.51 6.51
N ILE A 3 20.52 21.95 6.48
CA ILE A 3 21.05 22.97 7.40
C ILE A 3 20.22 24.27 7.33
N SER A 4 19.65 24.59 6.17
CA SER A 4 18.77 25.74 5.95
C SER A 4 17.46 25.70 6.74
N GLU A 5 16.84 24.54 6.93
CA GLU A 5 15.59 24.40 7.72
C GLU A 5 15.85 24.65 9.21
N LYS A 6 17.00 24.21 9.70
CA LYS A 6 17.42 24.41 11.10
C LYS A 6 17.69 25.89 11.40
N PHE A 7 18.24 26.64 10.44
CA PHE A 7 18.45 28.08 10.57
C PHE A 7 17.15 28.89 10.46
N LYS A 8 16.22 28.50 9.58
CA LYS A 8 14.91 29.14 9.44
C LYS A 8 14.07 28.99 10.72
N SER A 9 13.99 27.77 11.26
CA SER A 9 13.33 27.49 12.54
C SER A 9 13.89 28.28 13.73
N ARG A 10 15.22 28.50 13.77
CA ARG A 10 15.85 29.32 14.81
C ARG A 10 15.53 30.80 14.66
N ARG A 11 15.50 31.32 13.43
CA ARG A 11 15.18 32.73 13.14
C ARG A 11 13.72 33.04 13.48
N ASP A 12 12.80 32.15 13.10
CA ASP A 12 11.37 32.29 13.39
C ASP A 12 11.09 32.26 14.92
N LYS A 13 11.79 31.41 15.68
CA LYS A 13 11.71 31.39 17.15
C LYS A 13 12.21 32.67 17.82
N ILE A 14 13.20 33.35 17.21
CA ILE A 14 13.75 34.61 17.75
C ILE A 14 12.80 35.77 17.48
N GLU A 15 12.20 35.85 16.28
CA GLU A 15 11.23 36.89 15.96
C GLU A 15 9.95 36.78 16.78
N GLU A 16 9.46 35.57 17.02
CA GLU A 16 8.23 35.31 17.77
C GLU A 16 8.34 35.68 19.27
N ASN A 17 9.57 35.81 19.80
CA ASN A 17 9.80 36.15 21.21
C ASN A 17 10.12 37.64 21.44
N LYS A 18 10.22 38.47 20.38
CA LYS A 18 10.56 39.90 20.52
C LYS A 18 9.53 40.66 21.37
N HIS A 19 8.24 40.37 21.21
CA HIS A 19 7.16 41.01 21.97
C HIS A 19 7.24 40.74 23.48
N LEU A 20 7.62 39.53 23.88
CA LEU A 20 7.85 39.17 25.28
C LEU A 20 9.04 39.93 25.88
N ILE A 21 10.11 40.10 25.09
CA ILE A 21 11.29 40.88 25.51
C ILE A 21 10.91 42.36 25.69
N TYR A 22 10.13 42.95 24.78
CA TYR A 22 9.66 44.34 24.92
C TYR A 22 8.79 44.54 26.17
N LEU A 23 7.88 43.61 26.46
CA LEU A 23 7.04 43.66 27.68
C LEU A 23 7.88 43.60 28.96
N LEU A 24 8.92 42.77 28.97
CA LEU A 24 9.85 42.68 30.12
C LEU A 24 10.67 43.97 30.28
N VAL A 25 11.17 44.56 29.19
CA VAL A 25 11.90 45.84 29.23
C VAL A 25 11.00 46.97 29.74
N ILE A 26 9.76 47.05 29.28
CA ILE A 26 8.77 48.04 29.76
C ILE A 26 8.53 47.87 31.26
N GLY A 27 8.40 46.61 31.74
CA GLY A 27 8.27 46.32 33.16
C GLY A 27 9.45 46.83 33.99
N VAL A 28 10.68 46.61 33.53
CA VAL A 28 11.90 47.10 34.20
C VAL A 28 11.92 48.63 34.24
N VAL A 29 11.59 49.30 33.13
CA VAL A 29 11.50 50.76 33.06
C VAL A 29 10.47 51.31 34.06
N LEU A 30 9.29 50.69 34.16
CA LEU A 30 8.25 51.11 35.11
C LEU A 30 8.67 50.97 36.57
N ILE A 31 9.41 49.92 36.94
CA ILE A 31 9.99 49.79 38.29
C ILE A 31 10.99 50.90 38.55
N THR A 32 11.92 51.14 37.62
CA THR A 32 12.95 52.18 37.79
C THR A 32 12.31 53.57 37.92
N PHE A 33 11.26 53.85 37.14
CA PHE A 33 10.51 55.09 37.24
C PHE A 33 9.74 55.19 38.57
N GLY A 34 9.10 54.12 39.03
CA GLY A 34 8.40 54.09 40.32
C GLY A 34 9.32 54.36 41.51
N ILE A 35 10.56 53.85 41.48
CA ILE A 35 11.58 54.10 42.52
C ILE A 35 12.05 55.57 42.48
N LEU A 36 12.19 56.17 41.30
CA LEU A 36 12.64 57.54 41.12
C LEU A 36 11.52 58.59 41.28
N ALA A 37 10.25 58.20 41.13
CA ALA A 37 9.10 59.11 41.17
C ALA A 37 9.03 59.94 42.47
N PRO A 38 9.26 59.40 43.68
CA PRO A 38 9.31 60.20 44.90
C PRO A 38 10.41 61.28 44.90
N MET A 39 11.55 61.03 44.25
CA MET A 39 12.64 62.02 44.12
C MET A 39 12.32 63.11 43.09
N ILE A 40 11.51 62.80 42.07
CA ILE A 40 11.17 63.72 40.98
C ILE A 40 9.97 64.60 41.35
N PHE A 41 8.93 64.02 41.95
CA PHE A 41 7.67 64.71 42.22
C PHE A 41 7.63 65.37 43.59
N ASN A 42 8.45 64.93 44.54
CA ASN A 42 8.59 65.62 45.81
C ASN A 42 9.77 66.59 45.72
N GLN A 43 9.48 67.89 45.52
CA GLN A 43 10.50 68.96 45.51
C GLN A 43 11.10 69.25 46.90
N THR A 44 10.89 68.38 47.89
CA THR A 44 11.67 68.42 49.13
C THR A 44 12.85 67.49 49.00
N MET A 45 14.02 68.10 48.84
CA MET A 45 15.30 67.41 48.95
C MET A 45 15.37 66.59 50.24
N PRO A 46 16.18 65.51 50.25
CA PRO A 46 16.53 64.73 51.44
C PRO A 46 16.91 65.56 52.68
N SER A 47 16.05 65.67 53.69
CA SER A 47 16.52 65.95 55.06
C SER A 47 17.20 64.72 55.70
N TRP A 48 17.06 63.53 55.08
CA TRP A 48 17.59 62.25 55.57
C TRP A 48 19.11 62.08 55.49
N PHE A 49 19.82 62.99 54.82
CA PHE A 49 21.29 62.91 54.79
C PHE A 49 21.94 63.55 56.02
N ASN A 50 21.20 64.26 56.88
CA ASN A 50 21.85 65.00 57.98
C ASN A 50 21.07 65.23 59.29
N GLN A 51 19.93 64.55 59.56
CA GLN A 51 19.25 64.73 60.85
C GLN A 51 18.66 63.43 61.41
N GLY A 52 18.74 63.31 62.74
CA GLY A 52 18.45 62.09 63.52
C GLY A 52 17.07 61.50 63.28
N TYR A 53 16.96 60.20 63.54
CA TYR A 53 15.78 59.36 63.35
C TYR A 53 14.55 59.88 64.12
N ASP A 54 13.73 60.71 63.47
CA ASP A 54 12.40 61.08 63.93
C ASP A 54 11.34 60.16 63.29
N PHE A 55 10.57 59.47 64.13
CA PHE A 55 9.66 58.40 63.71
C PHE A 55 8.45 58.96 62.93
N GLU A 56 8.02 60.20 63.21
CA GLU A 56 6.82 60.78 62.61
C GLU A 56 7.06 61.29 61.18
N THR A 57 8.23 61.89 60.93
CA THR A 57 8.69 62.31 59.60
C THR A 57 9.00 61.11 58.71
N ASN A 58 9.66 60.08 59.24
CA ASN A 58 9.94 58.85 58.51
C ASN A 58 8.66 58.08 58.13
N HIS A 59 7.62 58.12 58.97
CA HIS A 59 6.32 57.53 58.66
C HIS A 59 5.59 58.25 57.52
N LYS A 60 5.65 59.59 57.47
CA LYS A 60 5.06 60.40 56.38
C LYS A 60 5.79 60.17 55.04
N ILE A 61 7.12 60.01 55.09
CA ILE A 61 7.94 59.67 53.92
C ILE A 61 7.62 58.25 53.44
N GLY A 62 7.58 57.27 54.35
CA GLY A 62 7.23 55.88 54.02
C GLY A 62 5.86 55.75 53.34
N ARG A 63 4.85 56.49 53.82
CA ARG A 63 3.52 56.54 53.18
C ARG A 63 3.56 57.15 51.78
N SER A 64 4.35 58.20 51.57
CA SER A 64 4.47 58.86 50.25
C SER A 64 5.15 57.95 49.23
N PHE A 65 6.25 57.29 49.61
CA PHE A 65 6.90 56.29 48.77
C PHE A 65 5.95 55.13 48.42
N GLY A 66 5.20 54.62 49.40
CA GLY A 66 4.19 53.59 49.17
C GLY A 66 3.13 53.99 48.15
N ASN A 67 2.61 55.23 48.25
CA ASN A 67 1.58 55.74 47.34
C ASN A 67 2.09 55.90 45.90
N TYR A 68 3.34 56.31 45.69
CA TYR A 68 3.92 56.44 44.35
C TYR A 68 4.34 55.09 43.76
N ILE A 69 4.92 54.19 44.56
CA ILE A 69 5.46 52.91 44.08
C ILE A 69 4.35 51.89 43.81
N ALA A 70 3.29 51.85 44.65
CA ALA A 70 2.27 50.81 44.58
C ALA A 70 1.56 50.68 43.21
N PRO A 71 1.17 51.77 42.50
CA PRO A 71 0.59 51.66 41.17
C PRO A 71 1.54 51.04 40.13
N PHE A 72 2.85 51.33 40.19
CA PHE A 72 3.82 50.75 39.27
C PHE A 72 4.10 49.28 39.58
N ILE A 73 4.14 48.90 40.86
CA ILE A 73 4.21 47.48 41.26
C ILE A 73 2.97 46.73 40.76
N ALA A 74 1.78 47.32 40.92
CA ALA A 74 0.54 46.73 40.43
C ALA A 74 0.54 46.56 38.90
N LEU A 75 0.96 47.59 38.15
CA LEU A 75 1.07 47.55 36.69
C LEU A 75 2.10 46.50 36.23
N LEU A 76 3.25 46.43 36.90
CA LEU A 76 4.24 45.38 36.67
C LEU A 76 3.61 43.99 36.90
N GLY A 77 2.89 43.81 38.00
CA GLY A 77 2.19 42.56 38.31
C GLY A 77 1.26 42.13 37.18
N VAL A 78 0.49 43.06 36.62
CA VAL A 78 -0.38 42.80 35.46
C VAL A 78 0.42 42.41 34.21
N ILE A 79 1.51 43.14 33.89
CA ILE A 79 2.37 42.86 32.73
C ILE A 79 3.02 41.47 32.84
N LEU A 80 3.58 41.14 34.00
CA LEU A 80 4.21 39.84 34.25
C LEU A 80 3.19 38.71 34.20
N THR A 81 2.01 38.92 34.78
CA THR A 81 0.91 37.94 34.74
C THR A 81 0.45 37.70 33.29
N PHE A 82 0.28 38.75 32.50
CA PHE A 82 -0.04 38.63 31.07
C PHE A 82 1.05 37.89 30.29
N ALA A 83 2.33 38.23 30.52
CA ALA A 83 3.45 37.56 29.86
C ALA A 83 3.51 36.06 30.22
N ALA A 84 3.28 35.71 31.49
CA ALA A 84 3.20 34.32 31.93
C ALA A 84 2.06 33.56 31.25
N PHE A 85 0.85 34.14 31.20
CA PHE A 85 -0.27 33.55 30.49
C PHE A 85 -0.03 33.40 28.98
N TYR A 86 0.63 34.38 28.36
CA TYR A 86 0.96 34.30 26.93
C TYR A 86 1.97 33.19 26.63
N ILE A 87 3.02 33.04 27.45
CA ILE A 87 3.97 31.93 27.35
C ILE A 87 3.24 30.59 27.54
N GLN A 88 2.37 30.49 28.54
CA GLN A 88 1.58 29.29 28.80
C GLN A 88 0.65 28.96 27.63
N PHE A 89 -0.02 29.95 27.05
CA PHE A 89 -0.86 29.79 25.87
C PHE A 89 -0.07 29.25 24.68
N LYS A 90 1.11 29.81 24.41
CA LYS A 90 2.01 29.35 23.35
C LYS A 90 2.51 27.92 23.59
N ALA A 91 2.91 27.60 24.83
CA ALA A 91 3.30 26.24 25.21
C ALA A 91 2.14 25.26 24.99
N ASN A 92 0.91 25.63 25.36
CA ASN A 92 -0.28 24.81 25.13
C ASN A 92 -0.54 24.56 23.64
N GLN A 93 -0.33 25.55 22.76
CA GLN A 93 -0.45 25.34 21.30
C GLN A 93 0.58 24.33 20.79
N GLN A 94 1.84 24.42 21.26
CA GLN A 94 2.89 23.47 20.89
C GLN A 94 2.56 22.06 21.38
N VAL A 95 2.08 21.94 22.62
CA VAL A 95 1.62 20.66 23.20
C VAL A 95 0.47 20.08 22.38
N GLN A 96 -0.52 20.89 21.96
CA GLN A 96 -1.61 20.41 21.11
C GLN A 96 -1.13 19.91 19.75
N LYS A 97 -0.18 20.62 19.10
CA LYS A 97 0.43 20.17 17.85
C LYS A 97 1.16 18.84 18.04
N GLN A 98 1.97 18.73 19.09
CA GLN A 98 2.69 17.49 19.42
C GLN A 98 1.73 16.34 19.73
N PHE A 99 0.64 16.60 20.45
CA PHE A 99 -0.39 15.61 20.75
C PHE A 99 -1.09 15.11 19.47
N LYS A 100 -1.45 16.01 18.55
CA LYS A 100 -2.03 15.63 17.25
C LYS A 100 -1.05 14.77 16.44
N PHE A 101 0.22 15.16 16.38
CA PHE A 101 1.26 14.38 15.72
C PHE A 101 1.39 12.97 16.32
N GLN A 102 1.50 12.86 17.65
CA GLN A 102 1.58 11.57 18.34
C GLN A 102 0.35 10.70 18.10
N LYS A 103 -0.85 11.29 18.14
CA LYS A 103 -2.10 10.58 17.83
C LYS A 103 -2.11 10.05 16.40
N THR A 104 -1.66 10.85 15.44
CA THR A 104 -1.56 10.44 14.03
C THR A 104 -0.57 9.29 13.85
N SER A 105 0.63 9.41 14.42
CA SER A 105 1.66 8.37 14.37
C SER A 105 1.18 7.08 15.03
N SER A 106 0.57 7.16 16.22
CA SER A 106 -0.03 6.01 16.90
C SER A 106 -1.15 5.36 16.09
N HIS A 107 -2.01 6.16 15.45
CA HIS A 107 -3.06 5.64 14.58
C HIS A 107 -2.48 4.92 13.36
N PHE A 108 -1.45 5.49 12.73
CA PHE A 108 -0.74 4.83 11.63
C PHE A 108 -0.17 3.47 12.04
N TYR A 109 0.55 3.38 13.16
CA TYR A 109 1.09 2.10 13.62
C TYR A 109 -0.01 1.09 13.93
N LYS A 110 -1.15 1.52 14.48
CA LYS A 110 -2.31 0.64 14.67
C LYS A 110 -2.89 0.13 13.33
N MET A 111 -2.93 0.97 12.30
CA MET A 111 -3.36 0.54 10.96
C MET A 111 -2.35 -0.43 10.33
N LEU A 112 -1.05 -0.20 10.55
CA LEU A 112 0.02 -1.10 10.14
C LEU A 112 -0.10 -2.47 10.84
N ASP A 113 -0.37 -2.49 12.14
CA ASP A 113 -0.59 -3.72 12.90
C ASP A 113 -1.81 -4.49 12.39
N ILE A 114 -2.91 -3.78 12.09
CA ILE A 114 -4.09 -4.39 11.46
C ILE A 114 -3.72 -4.99 10.11
N HIS A 115 -2.94 -4.29 9.28
CA HIS A 115 -2.48 -4.79 7.99
C HIS A 115 -1.64 -6.07 8.14
N ILE A 116 -0.66 -6.07 9.06
CA ILE A 116 0.16 -7.25 9.38
C ILE A 116 -0.72 -8.40 9.87
N SER A 117 -1.66 -8.14 10.78
CA SER A 117 -2.59 -9.15 11.30
C SER A 117 -3.47 -9.75 10.19
N ASN A 118 -3.91 -8.95 9.20
CA ASN A 118 -4.61 -9.49 8.02
C ASN A 118 -3.73 -10.47 7.25
N ILE A 119 -2.45 -10.13 7.05
CA ILE A 119 -1.47 -11.00 6.37
C ILE A 119 -1.28 -12.29 7.17
N GLU A 120 -1.04 -12.20 8.47
CA GLU A 120 -0.84 -13.37 9.35
C GLU A 120 -2.07 -14.29 9.38
N GLY A 121 -3.27 -13.70 9.31
CA GLY A 121 -4.54 -14.42 9.20
C GLY A 121 -4.73 -15.14 7.87
N LEU A 122 -3.99 -14.78 6.81
CA LEU A 122 -4.09 -15.46 5.52
C LEU A 122 -3.66 -16.91 5.62
N SER A 123 -4.44 -17.79 5.01
CA SER A 123 -4.05 -19.17 4.84
C SER A 123 -4.69 -19.86 3.64
N MET A 124 -3.94 -20.82 3.09
CA MET A 124 -4.36 -21.71 2.01
C MET A 124 -3.91 -23.13 2.30
N LYS A 125 -4.73 -24.11 1.92
CA LYS A 125 -4.39 -25.52 2.01
C LYS A 125 -3.64 -25.95 0.75
N THR A 126 -2.51 -26.60 0.94
CA THR A 126 -1.77 -27.32 -0.09
C THR A 126 -1.76 -28.79 0.27
N PHE A 127 -1.65 -29.66 -0.73
CA PHE A 127 -1.69 -31.10 -0.54
C PHE A 127 -0.35 -31.70 -0.97
N ARG A 128 0.25 -32.54 -0.12
CA ARG A 128 1.42 -33.34 -0.50
C ARG A 128 1.07 -34.81 -0.37
N GLN A 129 1.57 -35.62 -1.29
CA GLN A 129 1.46 -37.06 -1.21
C GLN A 129 2.37 -37.58 -0.08
N LYS A 130 1.88 -38.47 0.78
CA LYS A 130 2.74 -39.13 1.78
C LYS A 130 3.58 -40.22 1.10
N CYS A 131 4.89 -40.20 1.31
CA CYS A 131 5.76 -41.33 0.96
C CYS A 131 5.70 -42.38 2.07
N LYS A 132 5.17 -43.58 1.81
CA LYS A 132 5.33 -44.72 2.73
C LYS A 132 6.77 -45.23 2.65
N LYS A 133 7.44 -45.35 3.81
CA LYS A 133 8.88 -45.63 3.95
C LYS A 133 9.35 -47.02 3.49
N ASN A 134 8.47 -47.89 2.99
CA ASN A 134 8.79 -49.30 2.73
C ASN A 134 8.75 -49.75 1.27
N ASN A 135 8.61 -48.87 0.28
CA ASN A 135 8.91 -49.23 -1.10
C ASN A 135 9.58 -48.06 -1.80
N PHE A 136 10.85 -48.26 -2.15
CA PHE A 136 11.67 -47.38 -2.99
C PHE A 136 11.10 -47.23 -4.44
N PHE A 137 9.96 -47.86 -4.73
CA PHE A 137 9.29 -47.92 -6.04
C PHE A 137 7.87 -47.32 -6.03
N ILE A 138 7.73 -46.07 -5.59
CA ILE A 138 6.63 -45.21 -6.09
C ILE A 138 7.25 -43.89 -6.55
N GLN A 139 8.23 -44.00 -7.46
CA GLN A 139 8.62 -42.88 -8.30
C GLN A 139 7.79 -42.94 -9.58
N ASN A 140 7.20 -41.79 -9.93
CA ASN A 140 6.84 -41.37 -11.30
C ASN A 140 5.49 -41.74 -11.91
N PHE A 141 4.58 -42.46 -11.25
CA PHE A 141 3.21 -42.54 -11.77
C PHE A 141 2.39 -41.27 -11.42
N ASP A 142 1.92 -40.61 -12.48
CA ASP A 142 0.81 -39.67 -12.64
C ASP A 142 0.95 -38.15 -12.37
N ASN A 143 2.10 -37.57 -12.01
CA ASN A 143 2.20 -36.09 -11.99
C ASN A 143 2.25 -35.48 -13.40
N GLU A 144 3.00 -36.11 -14.30
CA GLU A 144 3.05 -35.70 -15.71
C GLU A 144 1.74 -36.01 -16.41
N GLU A 145 1.17 -37.20 -16.19
CA GLU A 145 -0.13 -37.58 -16.76
C GLU A 145 -1.26 -36.67 -16.25
N PHE A 146 -1.33 -36.40 -14.94
CA PHE A 146 -2.25 -35.43 -14.38
C PHE A 146 -2.04 -34.03 -15.00
N SER A 147 -0.78 -33.60 -15.17
CA SER A 147 -0.49 -32.32 -15.82
C SER A 147 -0.94 -32.29 -17.27
N VAL A 148 -0.75 -33.37 -18.03
CA VAL A 148 -1.23 -33.49 -19.41
C VAL A 148 -2.76 -33.43 -19.45
N ILE A 149 -3.45 -34.20 -18.60
CA ILE A 149 -4.93 -34.21 -18.52
C ILE A 149 -5.47 -32.82 -18.20
N ILE A 150 -4.94 -32.16 -17.18
CA ILE A 150 -5.40 -30.81 -16.81
C ILE A 150 -5.08 -29.80 -17.93
N ASN A 151 -3.91 -29.86 -18.56
CA ASN A 151 -3.58 -28.99 -19.69
C ASN A 151 -4.52 -29.22 -20.89
N LEU A 152 -4.91 -30.46 -21.17
CA LEU A 152 -5.91 -30.80 -22.20
C LEU A 152 -7.30 -30.25 -21.85
N LEU A 153 -7.71 -30.34 -20.59
CA LEU A 153 -8.97 -29.76 -20.12
C LEU A 153 -8.97 -28.23 -20.22
N ILE A 154 -7.85 -27.59 -19.88
CA ILE A 154 -7.68 -26.15 -19.95
C ILE A 154 -7.68 -25.64 -21.39
N SER A 155 -7.05 -26.38 -22.33
CA SER A 155 -7.16 -26.08 -23.76
C SER A 155 -8.60 -26.20 -24.27
N GLY A 156 -9.44 -26.95 -23.56
CA GLY A 156 -10.83 -27.20 -23.91
C GLY A 156 -11.01 -28.20 -25.08
N LYS A 157 -9.95 -28.58 -25.81
CA LYS A 157 -9.96 -29.67 -26.81
C LYS A 157 -10.60 -30.96 -26.27
N ALA A 158 -10.27 -31.32 -25.03
CA ALA A 158 -10.88 -32.47 -24.38
C ALA A 158 -12.35 -32.23 -24.00
N PHE A 159 -12.73 -30.99 -23.63
CA PHE A 159 -14.09 -30.68 -23.19
C PHE A 159 -15.09 -30.65 -24.35
N PHE A 160 -14.68 -30.16 -25.53
CA PHE A 160 -15.47 -30.24 -26.76
C PHE A 160 -15.71 -31.71 -27.17
N HIS A 161 -14.67 -32.55 -27.16
CA HIS A 161 -14.81 -34.00 -27.41
C HIS A 161 -15.55 -34.77 -26.31
N LEU A 162 -15.58 -34.27 -25.06
CA LEU A 162 -16.35 -34.84 -23.95
C LEU A 162 -17.84 -34.46 -24.02
N MET A 163 -18.17 -33.30 -24.60
CA MET A 163 -19.54 -32.80 -24.80
C MET A 163 -20.19 -33.33 -26.09
N PHE A 164 -19.41 -33.53 -27.15
CA PHE A 164 -19.85 -34.09 -28.43
C PHE A 164 -19.24 -35.49 -28.59
N GLN A 165 -20.02 -36.54 -28.29
CA GLN A 165 -19.57 -37.94 -28.25
C GLN A 165 -18.75 -38.38 -29.49
N ASN A 166 -17.56 -38.98 -29.26
CA ASN A 166 -17.22 -40.36 -29.66
C ASN A 166 -15.75 -40.70 -29.36
N ASP A 167 -15.53 -41.94 -28.90
CA ASP A 167 -14.28 -42.69 -28.65
C ASP A 167 -13.18 -42.10 -27.75
N LEU A 168 -12.81 -40.82 -27.87
CA LEU A 168 -11.73 -40.23 -27.05
C LEU A 168 -12.15 -40.07 -25.59
N SER A 169 -13.42 -39.74 -25.34
CA SER A 169 -14.00 -39.65 -24.00
C SER A 169 -14.10 -41.02 -23.32
N ILE A 170 -14.31 -42.09 -24.09
CA ILE A 170 -14.32 -43.48 -23.61
C ILE A 170 -12.89 -43.95 -23.38
N ARG A 171 -11.94 -43.66 -24.28
CA ARG A 171 -10.51 -43.94 -24.05
C ARG A 171 -9.94 -43.15 -22.88
N LEU A 172 -10.28 -41.87 -22.72
CA LEU A 172 -9.90 -41.07 -21.55
C LEU A 172 -10.59 -41.58 -20.30
N LYS A 173 -11.89 -41.91 -20.33
CA LYS A 173 -12.57 -42.58 -19.20
C LYS A 173 -11.94 -43.93 -18.89
N ASN A 174 -11.51 -44.70 -19.89
CA ASN A 174 -10.91 -46.01 -19.69
C ASN A 174 -9.48 -45.89 -19.19
N ILE A 175 -8.69 -44.90 -19.62
CA ILE A 175 -7.38 -44.57 -19.05
C ILE A 175 -7.54 -44.07 -17.61
N LEU A 176 -8.51 -43.17 -17.36
CA LEU A 176 -8.87 -42.68 -16.04
C LEU A 176 -9.36 -43.84 -15.15
N ASN A 177 -10.24 -44.72 -15.63
CA ASN A 177 -10.84 -45.79 -14.83
C ASN A 177 -9.94 -47.03 -14.68
N GLN A 178 -9.07 -47.35 -15.66
CA GLN A 178 -8.13 -48.48 -15.57
C GLN A 178 -6.94 -48.19 -14.64
N LYS A 179 -6.54 -46.92 -14.47
CA LYS A 179 -5.45 -46.54 -13.55
C LYS A 179 -5.91 -46.06 -12.17
N VAL A 180 -7.13 -45.52 -12.05
CA VAL A 180 -7.68 -45.01 -10.77
C VAL A 180 -8.27 -46.14 -9.91
N SER A 181 -8.39 -47.37 -10.43
CA SER A 181 -8.73 -48.52 -9.61
C SER A 181 -7.55 -48.88 -8.68
N SER A 182 -7.68 -48.49 -7.42
CA SER A 182 -6.91 -48.96 -6.26
C SER A 182 -5.48 -48.43 -6.05
N SER A 183 -5.34 -47.12 -5.88
CA SER A 183 -4.45 -46.64 -4.82
C SER A 183 -5.09 -45.46 -4.11
N ILE A 184 -5.61 -45.71 -2.91
CA ILE A 184 -6.00 -44.65 -1.98
C ILE A 184 -4.69 -43.97 -1.56
N TYR A 185 -4.24 -43.01 -2.37
CA TYR A 185 -3.06 -42.23 -2.02
C TYR A 185 -3.36 -41.44 -0.75
N GLU A 186 -2.62 -41.75 0.30
CA GLU A 186 -2.70 -40.99 1.54
C GLU A 186 -2.03 -39.63 1.31
N TYR A 187 -2.79 -38.56 1.44
CA TYR A 187 -2.28 -37.19 1.29
C TYR A 187 -2.25 -36.48 2.64
N GLU A 188 -1.26 -35.62 2.81
CA GLU A 188 -1.19 -34.71 3.94
C GLU A 188 -1.60 -33.31 3.48
N SER A 189 -2.47 -32.66 4.26
CA SER A 189 -2.82 -31.26 4.03
C SER A 189 -1.90 -30.36 4.83
N GLU A 190 -1.11 -29.55 4.15
CA GLU A 190 -0.24 -28.53 4.74
C GLU A 190 -0.91 -27.15 4.61
N LYS A 191 -1.02 -26.43 5.73
CA LYS A 191 -1.58 -25.08 5.77
C LYS A 191 -0.46 -24.06 5.57
N VAL A 192 -0.41 -23.44 4.39
CA VAL A 192 0.48 -22.30 4.11
C VAL A 192 -0.16 -21.05 4.70
N LYS A 193 0.63 -20.25 5.43
CA LYS A 193 0.18 -19.04 6.15
C LYS A 193 1.01 -17.81 5.80
N GLY A 194 0.48 -16.63 6.09
CA GLY A 194 1.22 -15.36 5.99
C GLY A 194 1.57 -14.98 4.55
N LYS A 195 2.71 -14.30 4.39
CA LYS A 195 3.21 -13.79 3.10
C LYS A 195 3.34 -14.85 2.01
N ARG A 196 3.65 -16.11 2.36
CA ARG A 196 3.77 -17.23 1.39
C ARG A 196 2.47 -17.54 0.66
N VAL A 197 1.32 -17.11 1.19
CA VAL A 197 0.01 -17.28 0.53
C VAL A 197 -0.06 -16.48 -0.78
N PHE A 198 0.60 -15.32 -0.86
CA PHE A 198 0.59 -14.50 -2.08
C PHE A 198 1.29 -15.19 -3.26
N ILE A 199 2.33 -15.98 -2.99
CA ILE A 199 2.96 -16.84 -4.02
C ILE A 199 1.95 -17.83 -4.61
N LEU A 200 1.08 -18.41 -3.77
CA LEU A 200 0.05 -19.33 -4.26
C LEU A 200 -1.04 -18.60 -5.04
N MET A 201 -1.42 -17.41 -4.59
CA MET A 201 -2.40 -16.56 -5.27
C MET A 201 -1.89 -16.06 -6.62
N GLU A 202 -0.63 -15.63 -6.74
CA GLU A 202 -0.01 -15.26 -8.02
C GLU A 202 -0.10 -16.42 -9.02
N LYS A 203 0.24 -17.64 -8.57
CA LYS A 203 0.15 -18.85 -9.41
C LYS A 203 -1.28 -19.15 -9.84
N ASP A 204 -2.25 -18.98 -8.95
CA ASP A 204 -3.68 -19.17 -9.28
C ASP A 204 -4.14 -18.12 -10.30
N LEU A 205 -3.74 -16.86 -10.14
CA LEU A 205 -4.05 -15.79 -11.10
C LEU A 205 -3.45 -16.07 -12.48
N HIS A 206 -2.18 -16.47 -12.57
CA HIS A 206 -1.55 -16.83 -13.85
C HIS A 206 -2.20 -18.06 -14.50
N LEU A 207 -2.71 -18.99 -13.69
CA LEU A 207 -3.51 -20.10 -14.20
C LEU A 207 -4.85 -19.63 -14.76
N CYS A 208 -5.51 -18.65 -14.12
CA CYS A 208 -6.72 -18.02 -14.67
C CYS A 208 -6.46 -17.35 -16.03
N PHE A 209 -5.35 -16.62 -16.15
CA PHE A 209 -4.95 -15.98 -17.41
C PHE A 209 -4.73 -17.01 -18.52
N LYS A 210 -3.95 -18.07 -18.21
CA LYS A 210 -3.73 -19.17 -19.14
C LYS A 210 -5.05 -19.80 -19.58
N PHE A 211 -5.91 -20.12 -18.62
CA PHE A 211 -7.19 -20.78 -18.88
C PHE A 211 -8.10 -19.97 -19.80
N ILE A 212 -8.27 -18.68 -19.54
CA ILE A 212 -9.09 -17.82 -20.42
C ILE A 212 -8.42 -17.61 -21.77
N SER A 213 -7.09 -17.49 -21.82
CA SER A 213 -6.39 -17.32 -23.10
C SER A 213 -6.53 -18.56 -23.99
N ASP A 214 -6.38 -19.75 -23.40
CA ASP A 214 -6.50 -21.02 -24.11
C ASP A 214 -7.95 -21.21 -24.61
N ILE A 215 -8.97 -21.02 -23.75
CA ILE A 215 -10.38 -21.06 -24.15
C ILE A 215 -10.68 -20.03 -25.23
N ASN A 216 -10.19 -18.81 -25.06
CA ASN A 216 -10.40 -17.74 -26.04
C ASN A 216 -9.78 -18.09 -27.39
N SER A 217 -8.69 -18.86 -27.44
CA SER A 217 -8.01 -19.27 -28.67
C SER A 217 -8.54 -20.57 -29.30
N GLU A 218 -9.23 -21.42 -28.54
CA GLU A 218 -9.65 -22.74 -29.03
C GLU A 218 -11.18 -22.92 -29.13
N HIS A 219 -11.98 -22.17 -28.38
CA HIS A 219 -13.45 -22.41 -28.28
C HIS A 219 -14.32 -21.21 -28.59
N LEU A 220 -13.91 -20.00 -28.23
CA LEU A 220 -14.77 -18.83 -28.42
C LEU A 220 -14.85 -18.45 -29.91
N GLU A 221 -16.06 -18.46 -30.46
CA GLU A 221 -16.35 -18.02 -31.84
C GLU A 221 -15.95 -16.56 -32.04
N LYS A 222 -16.29 -15.72 -31.06
CA LYS A 222 -15.89 -14.31 -31.02
C LYS A 222 -14.73 -14.13 -30.05
N ARG A 223 -13.54 -13.88 -30.61
CA ARG A 223 -12.33 -13.63 -29.81
C ARG A 223 -12.50 -12.41 -28.90
N LEU A 224 -12.19 -12.60 -27.63
CA LEU A 224 -12.06 -11.56 -26.62
C LEU A 224 -10.78 -10.76 -26.87
N SER A 225 -10.84 -9.45 -26.59
CA SER A 225 -9.66 -8.58 -26.57
C SER A 225 -8.76 -8.90 -25.37
N GLU A 226 -7.50 -8.47 -25.40
CA GLU A 226 -6.55 -8.62 -24.29
C GLU A 226 -7.11 -8.03 -22.98
N GLU A 227 -7.76 -6.86 -23.04
CA GLU A 227 -8.39 -6.23 -21.88
C GLU A 227 -9.53 -7.09 -21.32
N GLN A 228 -10.34 -7.71 -22.17
CA GLN A 228 -11.44 -8.58 -21.77
C GLN A 228 -10.91 -9.87 -21.12
N ILE A 229 -9.87 -10.48 -21.70
CA ILE A 229 -9.18 -11.63 -21.12
C ILE A 229 -8.68 -11.28 -19.71
N ASN A 230 -8.03 -10.13 -19.56
CA ASN A 230 -7.47 -9.71 -18.27
C ASN A 230 -8.55 -9.50 -17.20
N LYS A 231 -9.64 -8.81 -17.57
CA LYS A 231 -10.77 -8.60 -16.67
C LYS A 231 -11.42 -9.91 -16.25
N LEU A 232 -11.65 -10.82 -17.20
CA LEU A 232 -12.31 -12.10 -16.94
C LEU A 232 -11.44 -13.03 -16.07
N ALA A 233 -10.16 -13.14 -16.39
CA ALA A 233 -9.19 -13.92 -15.62
C ALA A 233 -9.11 -13.44 -14.16
N TYR A 234 -9.05 -12.12 -13.95
CA TYR A 234 -9.02 -11.56 -12.60
C TYR A 234 -10.34 -11.73 -11.85
N LYS A 235 -11.49 -11.62 -12.53
CA LYS A 235 -12.80 -11.91 -11.91
C LYS A 235 -12.86 -13.36 -11.40
N ILE A 236 -12.40 -14.33 -12.19
CA ILE A 236 -12.34 -15.75 -11.78
C ILE A 236 -11.37 -15.92 -10.61
N PHE A 237 -10.20 -15.27 -10.64
CA PHE A 237 -9.25 -15.30 -9.54
C PHE A 237 -9.85 -14.71 -8.24
N PHE A 238 -10.54 -13.59 -8.34
CA PHE A 238 -11.06 -12.87 -7.18
C PHE A 238 -12.31 -13.53 -6.61
N TRP A 239 -13.34 -13.77 -7.43
CA TRP A 239 -14.63 -14.32 -6.99
C TRP A 239 -14.71 -15.84 -7.02
N GLY A 240 -13.88 -16.50 -7.83
CA GLY A 240 -13.92 -17.94 -8.06
C GLY A 240 -14.77 -18.34 -9.26
N GLY A 241 -14.73 -19.64 -9.59
CA GLY A 241 -15.38 -20.21 -10.78
C GLY A 241 -16.78 -20.79 -10.57
N THR A 242 -17.46 -20.50 -9.46
CA THR A 242 -18.71 -21.20 -9.08
C THR A 242 -19.99 -20.54 -9.55
N ASP A 243 -19.98 -19.23 -9.80
CA ASP A 243 -21.18 -18.46 -10.08
C ASP A 243 -21.01 -17.68 -11.38
N SER A 244 -21.87 -17.96 -12.36
CA SER A 244 -21.89 -17.29 -13.66
C SER A 244 -22.12 -15.79 -13.55
N ASN A 245 -22.81 -15.34 -12.50
CA ASN A 245 -23.13 -13.92 -12.29
C ASN A 245 -21.87 -13.09 -11.97
N HIS A 246 -20.88 -13.69 -11.29
CA HIS A 246 -19.62 -13.02 -10.97
C HIS A 246 -18.61 -13.01 -12.13
N ILE A 247 -18.83 -13.86 -13.13
CA ILE A 247 -17.99 -13.99 -14.34
C ILE A 247 -18.50 -13.08 -15.47
N GLY A 248 -19.74 -12.55 -15.36
CA GLY A 248 -20.33 -11.68 -16.36
C GLY A 248 -19.73 -10.27 -16.44
N GLY A 249 -19.92 -9.61 -17.59
CA GLY A 249 -19.61 -8.19 -17.80
C GLY A 249 -18.59 -7.88 -18.90
N GLY A 250 -18.34 -8.79 -19.83
CA GLY A 250 -17.74 -8.50 -21.14
C GLY A 250 -18.67 -8.84 -22.31
N ASN A 251 -18.11 -8.86 -23.52
CA ASN A 251 -18.83 -9.15 -24.78
C ASN A 251 -19.07 -10.66 -25.02
N GLU A 252 -18.70 -11.53 -24.08
CA GLU A 252 -18.95 -12.96 -24.17
C GLU A 252 -20.45 -13.30 -24.16
N SER A 253 -20.83 -14.30 -24.94
CA SER A 253 -22.21 -14.79 -24.98
C SER A 253 -22.60 -15.49 -23.67
N ILE A 254 -23.89 -15.71 -23.44
CA ILE A 254 -24.37 -16.42 -22.25
C ILE A 254 -23.88 -17.88 -22.29
N GLU A 255 -23.82 -18.45 -23.48
CA GLU A 255 -23.34 -19.80 -23.79
C GLU A 255 -21.85 -19.94 -23.43
N ASP A 256 -21.02 -18.97 -23.82
CA ASP A 256 -19.59 -18.95 -23.50
C ASP A 256 -19.36 -18.90 -21.99
N ARG A 257 -20.14 -18.09 -21.25
CA ARG A 257 -20.06 -18.02 -19.78
C ARG A 257 -20.40 -19.36 -19.15
N HIS A 258 -21.46 -20.01 -19.63
CA HIS A 258 -21.86 -21.31 -19.11
C HIS A 258 -20.76 -22.36 -19.35
N PHE A 259 -20.17 -22.37 -20.54
CA PHE A 259 -19.04 -23.26 -20.88
C PHE A 259 -17.83 -23.03 -19.98
N ILE A 260 -17.45 -21.76 -19.75
CA ILE A 260 -16.35 -21.37 -18.87
C ILE A 260 -16.58 -21.89 -17.45
N VAL A 261 -17.75 -21.63 -16.86
CA VAL A 261 -18.12 -22.10 -15.51
C VAL A 261 -18.07 -23.62 -15.42
N LYS A 262 -18.62 -24.32 -16.41
CA LYS A 262 -18.66 -25.78 -16.45
C LYS A 262 -17.24 -26.37 -16.52
N SER A 263 -16.37 -25.78 -17.35
CA SER A 263 -14.98 -26.17 -17.49
C SER A 263 -14.19 -25.97 -16.19
N LEU A 264 -14.35 -24.81 -15.54
CA LEU A 264 -13.75 -24.53 -14.23
C LEU A 264 -14.16 -25.55 -13.18
N ASN A 265 -15.46 -25.88 -13.09
CA ASN A 265 -15.96 -26.85 -12.13
C ASN A 265 -15.41 -28.27 -12.39
N HIS A 266 -15.29 -28.66 -13.67
CA HIS A 266 -14.71 -29.95 -14.04
C HIS A 266 -13.22 -30.04 -13.67
N ILE A 267 -12.44 -29.01 -13.98
CA ILE A 267 -11.01 -28.94 -13.60
C ILE A 267 -10.88 -29.03 -12.07
N ARG A 268 -11.67 -28.25 -11.33
CA ARG A 268 -11.65 -28.29 -9.85
C ARG A 268 -12.01 -29.66 -9.29
N LYS A 269 -12.96 -30.38 -9.93
CA LYS A 269 -13.30 -31.76 -9.55
C LYS A 269 -12.08 -32.67 -9.71
N GLN A 270 -11.36 -32.60 -10.83
CA GLN A 270 -10.12 -33.36 -11.05
C GLN A 270 -9.05 -33.07 -9.98
N PHE A 271 -8.86 -31.81 -9.58
CA PHE A 271 -7.95 -31.47 -8.47
C PHE A 271 -8.39 -32.01 -7.10
N ARG A 272 -9.70 -32.16 -6.87
CA ARG A 272 -10.24 -32.71 -5.61
C ARG A 272 -10.08 -34.22 -5.54
N GLU A 273 -10.26 -34.89 -6.67
CA GLU A 273 -10.10 -36.35 -6.82
C GLU A 273 -8.62 -36.74 -6.74
N ASN A 274 -7.73 -35.90 -7.28
CA ASN A 274 -6.27 -36.15 -7.34
C ASN A 274 -5.48 -35.27 -6.36
N LYS A 275 -5.96 -35.10 -5.12
CA LYS A 275 -5.26 -34.29 -4.10
C LYS A 275 -3.85 -34.83 -3.85
N GLY A 276 -2.88 -33.93 -3.82
CA GLY A 276 -1.46 -34.26 -3.61
C GLY A 276 -0.67 -34.38 -4.91
N ALA A 277 -1.35 -34.58 -6.04
CA ALA A 277 -0.73 -34.55 -7.36
C ALA A 277 -0.21 -33.13 -7.67
N LYS A 278 0.97 -33.09 -8.29
CA LYS A 278 1.63 -31.85 -8.73
C LYS A 278 1.14 -31.52 -10.13
N TYR A 279 0.43 -30.41 -10.27
CA TYR A 279 0.11 -29.85 -11.57
C TYR A 279 1.20 -28.87 -12.01
N SER A 280 1.75 -29.08 -13.20
CA SER A 280 2.77 -28.24 -13.81
C SER A 280 2.24 -27.61 -15.10
N PHE A 281 2.36 -26.29 -15.22
CA PHE A 281 1.93 -25.57 -16.42
C PHE A 281 2.95 -24.53 -16.85
N LYS A 282 2.87 -24.14 -18.11
CA LYS A 282 3.66 -23.04 -18.69
C LYS A 282 2.72 -21.95 -19.15
N TYR A 283 3.09 -20.71 -18.91
CA TYR A 283 2.36 -19.55 -19.40
C TYR A 283 3.32 -18.54 -20.03
N PRO A 284 2.87 -17.79 -21.04
CA PRO A 284 3.65 -16.74 -21.65
C PRO A 284 3.70 -15.48 -20.77
N THR A 285 4.85 -14.82 -20.77
CA THR A 285 5.12 -13.56 -20.06
C THR A 285 5.56 -12.51 -21.06
N ASN A 286 5.65 -11.25 -20.63
CA ASN A 286 6.16 -10.16 -21.48
C ASN A 286 7.60 -10.39 -21.98
N GLU A 287 8.37 -11.27 -21.34
CA GLU A 287 9.80 -11.50 -21.62
C GLU A 287 10.11 -12.96 -22.05
N GLY A 288 9.13 -13.86 -22.03
CA GLY A 288 9.36 -15.26 -22.40
C GLY A 288 8.25 -16.21 -21.96
N LYS A 289 8.62 -17.34 -21.37
CA LYS A 289 7.70 -18.35 -20.84
C LYS A 289 8.17 -18.82 -19.46
N ARG A 290 7.24 -18.89 -18.52
CA ARG A 290 7.54 -19.35 -17.15
C ARG A 290 6.81 -20.66 -16.86
N SER A 291 7.51 -21.58 -16.19
CA SER A 291 6.93 -22.84 -15.72
C SER A 291 6.61 -22.74 -14.24
N VAL A 292 5.39 -23.12 -13.88
CA VAL A 292 4.87 -23.04 -12.51
C VAL A 292 4.22 -24.34 -12.11
N ASN A 293 4.37 -24.65 -10.82
CA ASN A 293 3.83 -25.84 -10.20
C ASN A 293 2.88 -25.46 -9.07
N ILE A 294 1.73 -26.14 -9.00
CA ILE A 294 0.76 -26.00 -7.93
C ILE A 294 0.35 -27.37 -7.35
N ARG A 295 -0.07 -27.33 -6.09
CA ARG A 295 -0.60 -28.48 -5.32
C ARG A 295 -1.80 -28.08 -4.45
N PHE A 296 -2.55 -27.08 -4.90
CA PHE A 296 -3.77 -26.60 -4.27
C PHE A 296 -4.90 -26.66 -5.28
N ILE A 297 -6.15 -26.51 -4.82
CA ILE A 297 -7.32 -26.49 -5.69
C ILE A 297 -7.47 -25.07 -6.27
N PRO A 298 -7.26 -24.86 -7.59
CA PRO A 298 -7.32 -23.53 -8.19
C PRO A 298 -8.76 -23.01 -8.33
N PHE A 299 -8.90 -21.77 -8.80
CA PHE A 299 -10.18 -21.15 -9.18
C PHE A 299 -11.24 -21.11 -8.06
N SER A 300 -10.79 -21.14 -6.81
CA SER A 300 -11.69 -21.15 -5.65
C SER A 300 -12.09 -19.75 -5.17
N GLY A 301 -11.48 -18.71 -5.74
CA GLY A 301 -11.71 -17.32 -5.36
C GLY A 301 -10.88 -16.89 -4.14
N HIS A 302 -10.49 -15.63 -4.12
CA HIS A 302 -9.68 -15.01 -3.06
C HIS A 302 -10.30 -13.74 -2.48
N ALA A 303 -11.53 -13.39 -2.84
CA ALA A 303 -12.22 -12.17 -2.37
C ALA A 303 -12.24 -12.06 -0.84
N SER A 304 -12.55 -13.15 -0.13
CA SER A 304 -12.57 -13.17 1.34
C SER A 304 -11.21 -12.86 1.98
N ARG A 305 -10.11 -13.16 1.28
CA ARG A 305 -8.74 -12.90 1.71
C ARG A 305 -8.27 -11.50 1.30
N LEU A 306 -8.45 -11.16 0.02
CA LEU A 306 -7.87 -9.97 -0.60
C LEU A 306 -8.70 -8.70 -0.44
N ALA A 307 -10.03 -8.80 -0.29
CA ALA A 307 -10.89 -7.61 -0.20
C ALA A 307 -10.56 -6.75 1.03
N HIS A 308 -10.42 -7.38 2.21
CA HIS A 308 -10.05 -6.68 3.43
C HIS A 308 -8.61 -6.17 3.38
N TYR A 309 -7.69 -7.00 2.88
CA TYR A 309 -6.29 -6.65 2.69
C TYR A 309 -6.13 -5.37 1.86
N TYR A 310 -6.68 -5.31 0.64
CA TYR A 310 -6.55 -4.14 -0.23
C TYR A 310 -7.23 -2.90 0.36
N ARG A 311 -8.40 -3.07 1.01
CA ARG A 311 -9.13 -1.96 1.61
C ARG A 311 -8.34 -1.30 2.75
N HIS A 312 -7.83 -2.10 3.69
CA HIS A 312 -7.04 -1.58 4.81
C HIS A 312 -5.72 -0.98 4.33
N LEU A 313 -5.08 -1.60 3.34
CA LEU A 313 -3.87 -1.07 2.73
C LEU A 313 -4.11 0.31 2.10
N TYR A 314 -5.14 0.44 1.27
CA TYR A 314 -5.52 1.72 0.66
C TYR A 314 -5.90 2.78 1.70
N GLN A 315 -6.67 2.41 2.73
CA GLN A 315 -7.05 3.31 3.82
C GLN A 315 -5.83 3.83 4.58
N THR A 316 -4.80 3.00 4.80
CA THR A 316 -3.58 3.39 5.50
C THR A 316 -2.82 4.47 4.72
N VAL A 317 -2.63 4.26 3.42
CA VAL A 317 -1.97 5.25 2.54
C VAL A 317 -2.79 6.53 2.45
N ARG A 318 -4.11 6.41 2.30
CA ARG A 318 -5.01 7.58 2.28
C ARG A 318 -4.99 8.34 3.60
N PHE A 319 -4.92 7.65 4.74
CA PHE A 319 -4.82 8.29 6.06
C PHE A 319 -3.53 9.12 6.16
N LEU A 320 -2.40 8.57 5.74
CA LEU A 320 -1.13 9.31 5.71
C LEU A 320 -1.19 10.53 4.77
N HIS A 321 -1.74 10.35 3.56
CA HIS A 321 -1.96 11.44 2.61
C HIS A 321 -2.77 12.59 3.22
N LEU A 322 -3.93 12.27 3.80
CA LEU A 322 -4.79 13.27 4.43
C LEU A 322 -4.14 13.90 5.66
N SER A 323 -3.37 13.14 6.43
CA SER A 323 -2.64 13.67 7.58
C SER A 323 -1.59 14.70 7.15
N TYR A 324 -0.90 14.45 6.04
CA TYR A 324 0.03 15.40 5.44
C TYR A 324 -0.69 16.64 4.89
N GLN A 325 -1.80 16.46 4.16
CA GLN A 325 -2.58 17.58 3.62
C GLN A 325 -3.16 18.51 4.70
N ASN A 326 -3.39 18.00 5.91
CA ASN A 326 -3.93 18.76 7.05
C ASN A 326 -2.83 19.23 8.02
N ASP A 327 -1.56 19.27 7.59
CA ASP A 327 -0.41 19.71 8.39
C ASP A 327 -0.25 18.96 9.74
N LEU A 328 -0.75 17.71 9.82
CA LEU A 328 -0.61 16.88 11.02
C LEU A 328 0.74 16.15 11.06
N ILE A 329 1.35 15.93 9.90
CA ILE A 329 2.68 15.34 9.72
C ILE A 329 3.44 16.12 8.66
N THR A 330 4.76 16.13 8.75
CA THR A 330 5.66 16.72 7.76
C THR A 330 5.85 15.81 6.54
N ALA A 331 6.39 16.37 5.46
CA ALA A 331 6.74 15.58 4.27
C ALA A 331 7.75 14.46 4.58
N LEU A 332 8.72 14.72 5.46
CA LEU A 332 9.72 13.73 5.89
C LEU A 332 9.07 12.57 6.66
N GLU A 333 8.11 12.86 7.53
CA GLU A 333 7.39 11.84 8.30
C GLU A 333 6.46 11.02 7.40
N LEU A 334 5.78 11.67 6.44
CA LEU A 334 5.00 10.99 5.41
C LEU A 334 5.87 10.00 4.64
N GLU A 335 7.02 10.45 4.12
CA GLU A 335 7.95 9.61 3.37
C GLU A 335 8.46 8.43 4.22
N SER A 336 8.86 8.70 5.47
CA SER A 336 9.32 7.67 6.40
C SER A 336 8.24 6.61 6.67
N ASN A 337 7.00 7.03 6.91
CA ASN A 337 5.88 6.12 7.19
C ASN A 337 5.49 5.30 5.95
N LEU A 338 5.49 5.91 4.76
CA LEU A 338 5.25 5.19 3.50
C LEU A 338 6.34 4.17 3.20
N LYS A 339 7.62 4.50 3.43
CA LYS A 339 8.73 3.54 3.31
C LYS A 339 8.59 2.40 4.31
N THR A 340 8.23 2.71 5.56
CA THR A 340 7.98 1.70 6.60
C THR A 340 6.87 0.73 6.20
N LEU A 341 5.77 1.26 5.65
CA LEU A 341 4.65 0.46 5.15
C LEU A 341 5.08 -0.40 3.95
N ARG A 342 5.74 0.21 2.95
CA ARG A 342 6.21 -0.49 1.73
C ARG A 342 7.20 -1.61 2.03
N ALA A 343 8.06 -1.44 3.03
CA ALA A 343 9.02 -2.47 3.46
C ALA A 343 8.33 -3.76 3.95
N GLN A 344 7.01 -3.72 4.23
CA GLN A 344 6.25 -4.92 4.59
C GLN A 344 5.87 -5.78 3.37
N PHE A 345 5.81 -5.22 2.16
CA PHE A 345 5.27 -5.97 1.02
C PHE A 345 6.29 -6.91 0.40
N THR A 346 5.81 -8.07 0.00
CA THR A 346 6.53 -8.95 -0.93
C THR A 346 6.34 -8.52 -2.38
N ASN A 347 7.22 -9.00 -3.25
CA ASN A 347 7.13 -8.75 -4.70
C ASN A 347 5.79 -9.26 -5.26
N GLU A 348 5.31 -10.39 -4.77
CA GLU A 348 4.03 -10.99 -5.18
C GLU A 348 2.83 -10.16 -4.74
N GLU A 349 2.87 -9.56 -3.54
CA GLU A 349 1.84 -8.63 -3.05
C GLU A 349 1.74 -7.40 -3.95
N VAL A 350 2.88 -6.79 -4.26
CA VAL A 350 2.95 -5.59 -5.11
C VAL A 350 2.45 -5.90 -6.52
N LEU A 351 2.82 -7.07 -7.07
CA LEU A 351 2.35 -7.50 -8.38
C LEU A 351 0.83 -7.72 -8.39
N LEU A 352 0.28 -8.42 -7.39
CA LEU A 352 -1.17 -8.63 -7.26
C LEU A 352 -1.95 -7.32 -7.07
N LEU A 353 -1.37 -6.36 -6.36
CA LEU A 353 -1.91 -5.01 -6.21
C LEU A 353 -1.94 -4.27 -7.56
N TYR A 354 -0.90 -4.40 -8.37
CA TYR A 354 -0.86 -3.80 -9.71
C TYR A 354 -1.91 -4.42 -10.65
N TYR A 355 -2.08 -5.75 -10.64
CA TYR A 355 -3.18 -6.41 -11.35
C TYR A 355 -4.55 -5.89 -10.88
N ASN A 356 -4.75 -5.76 -9.56
CA ASN A 356 -5.99 -5.22 -8.99
C ASN A 356 -6.32 -3.82 -9.52
N TYR A 357 -5.30 -2.95 -9.59
CA TYR A 357 -5.41 -1.60 -10.13
C TYR A 357 -5.75 -1.60 -11.61
N LEU A 358 -4.95 -2.28 -12.46
CA LEU A 358 -5.12 -2.26 -13.91
C LEU A 358 -6.51 -2.73 -14.36
N ILE A 359 -7.04 -3.76 -13.72
CA ILE A 359 -8.36 -4.32 -14.05
C ILE A 359 -9.52 -3.42 -13.57
N GLY A 360 -9.23 -2.46 -12.68
CA GLY A 360 -10.18 -1.45 -12.24
C GLY A 360 -10.79 -1.68 -10.85
N PHE A 361 -10.53 -2.81 -10.20
CA PHE A 361 -10.96 -3.02 -8.80
C PHE A 361 -10.25 -2.03 -7.87
N GLY A 362 -8.97 -1.80 -8.14
CA GLY A 362 -8.11 -0.86 -7.41
C GLY A 362 -7.95 0.48 -8.11
N HIS A 363 -8.87 0.91 -8.98
CA HIS A 363 -8.71 2.10 -9.82
C HIS A 363 -8.34 3.37 -9.01
N ASN A 364 -8.80 3.49 -7.76
CA ASN A 364 -8.52 4.64 -6.88
C ASN A 364 -7.06 4.76 -6.41
N TRP A 365 -6.20 3.77 -6.67
CA TRP A 365 -4.78 3.84 -6.32
C TRP A 365 -4.01 4.89 -7.13
N ASP A 366 -4.45 5.19 -8.36
CA ASP A 366 -3.85 6.21 -9.22
C ASP A 366 -4.92 6.81 -10.18
N GLN A 367 -4.50 7.29 -11.36
CA GLN A 367 -5.31 8.02 -12.34
C GLN A 367 -6.52 7.29 -12.93
N LEU A 368 -6.67 5.98 -12.73
CA LEU A 368 -7.92 5.29 -13.11
C LEU A 368 -9.10 5.70 -12.19
N GLY A 369 -8.82 6.37 -11.06
CA GLY A 369 -9.76 6.93 -10.10
C GLY A 369 -10.56 8.12 -10.61
N LYS A 370 -11.88 8.00 -10.81
CA LYS A 370 -12.76 9.15 -11.15
C LYS A 370 -13.19 9.97 -9.93
N LYS A 371 -13.27 9.34 -8.75
CA LYS A 371 -13.85 9.95 -7.54
C LYS A 371 -12.83 10.75 -6.73
N HIS A 372 -11.59 10.26 -6.69
CA HIS A 372 -10.48 10.88 -6.00
C HIS A 372 -9.25 10.73 -6.89
N ASN A 373 -8.68 11.85 -7.36
CA ASN A 373 -7.52 11.87 -8.25
C ASN A 373 -6.21 11.66 -7.46
N TYR A 374 -6.19 10.65 -6.58
CA TYR A 374 -4.98 10.26 -5.87
C TYR A 374 -4.02 9.61 -6.85
N ARG A 375 -2.71 9.78 -6.61
CA ARG A 375 -1.65 9.20 -7.44
C ARG A 375 -0.67 8.43 -6.56
N PHE A 376 -1.17 7.50 -5.74
CA PHE A 376 -0.34 6.85 -4.72
C PHE A 376 0.76 5.97 -5.33
N PHE A 377 0.59 5.47 -6.56
CA PHE A 377 1.66 4.75 -7.24
C PHE A 377 2.75 5.70 -7.73
N LYS A 378 2.38 6.82 -8.35
CA LYS A 378 3.33 7.82 -8.86
C LYS A 378 3.98 8.67 -7.77
N ASP A 379 3.18 9.26 -6.89
CA ASP A 379 3.63 10.26 -5.91
C ASP A 379 4.29 9.60 -4.70
N TYR A 380 3.88 8.38 -4.31
CA TYR A 380 4.36 7.69 -3.11
C TYR A 380 5.16 6.41 -3.38
N GLY A 381 5.28 6.00 -4.65
CA GLY A 381 6.04 4.82 -5.03
C GLY A 381 5.54 3.54 -4.36
N MET A 382 4.22 3.40 -4.16
CA MET A 382 3.66 2.23 -3.46
C MET A 382 3.88 0.90 -4.20
N ILE A 383 4.24 0.95 -5.48
CA ILE A 383 4.62 -0.21 -6.31
C ILE A 383 6.10 -0.20 -6.72
N HIS A 384 6.95 0.51 -5.98
CA HIS A 384 8.38 0.65 -6.31
C HIS A 384 9.12 -0.70 -6.46
N ASN A 385 8.74 -1.69 -5.64
CA ASN A 385 9.41 -3.00 -5.57
C ASN A 385 8.74 -4.05 -6.47
N ILE A 386 7.93 -3.63 -7.46
CA ILE A 386 7.24 -4.57 -8.36
C ILE A 386 8.26 -5.40 -9.17
N PRO A 387 8.09 -6.72 -9.29
CA PRO A 387 8.96 -7.54 -10.13
C PRO A 387 8.66 -7.27 -11.60
N LEU A 388 9.58 -6.62 -12.30
CA LEU A 388 9.42 -6.26 -13.72
C LEU A 388 9.75 -7.40 -14.68
N HIS A 389 10.55 -8.38 -14.26
CA HIS A 389 11.04 -9.44 -15.14
C HIS A 389 10.30 -10.76 -14.95
N ASP A 390 10.08 -11.47 -16.06
CA ASP A 390 9.60 -12.87 -16.15
C ASP A 390 8.33 -13.26 -15.36
N ASN A 391 7.61 -12.33 -14.76
CA ASN A 391 6.48 -12.62 -13.87
C ASN A 391 5.15 -12.00 -14.34
N ILE A 392 5.19 -11.04 -15.27
CA ILE A 392 3.99 -10.37 -15.77
C ILE A 392 3.44 -11.14 -16.97
N TYR A 393 2.16 -11.51 -16.91
CA TYR A 393 1.49 -12.23 -17.98
C TYR A 393 1.46 -11.43 -19.29
N GLN A 394 1.63 -12.10 -20.45
CA GLN A 394 1.87 -11.44 -21.75
C GLN A 394 0.82 -10.38 -22.17
N PHE A 395 -0.44 -10.55 -21.76
CA PHE A 395 -1.54 -9.65 -22.13
C PHE A 395 -1.70 -8.50 -21.13
N VAL A 396 -0.96 -8.51 -20.02
CA VAL A 396 -1.02 -7.45 -19.03
C VAL A 396 0.02 -6.39 -19.35
N GLU A 397 -0.46 -5.14 -19.41
CA GLU A 397 0.39 -4.00 -19.67
C GLU A 397 1.56 -3.95 -18.68
N HIS A 398 2.75 -3.80 -19.20
CA HIS A 398 3.95 -3.73 -18.38
C HIS A 398 3.97 -2.42 -17.56
N PRO A 399 4.34 -2.44 -16.25
CA PRO A 399 4.37 -1.24 -15.40
C PRO A 399 5.17 -0.07 -15.99
N VAL A 400 6.37 -0.33 -16.52
CA VAL A 400 7.21 0.70 -17.17
C VAL A 400 6.48 1.37 -18.34
N LYS A 401 5.72 0.61 -19.12
CA LYS A 401 4.94 1.14 -20.23
C LYS A 401 3.75 1.96 -19.72
N HIS A 402 3.02 1.43 -18.73
CA HIS A 402 1.87 2.11 -18.13
C HIS A 402 2.24 3.47 -17.53
N PHE A 403 3.43 3.60 -16.95
CA PHE A 403 3.91 4.82 -16.32
C PHE A 403 4.93 5.61 -17.16
N GLU A 404 5.06 5.30 -18.46
CA GLU A 404 6.08 5.85 -19.37
C GLU A 404 6.13 7.38 -19.33
N ASP A 405 5.00 8.05 -19.54
CA ASP A 405 4.91 9.52 -19.58
C ASP A 405 5.36 10.17 -18.25
N PHE A 406 5.01 9.53 -17.13
CA PHE A 406 5.39 10.02 -15.80
C PHE A 406 6.89 9.85 -15.57
N ILE A 407 7.45 8.70 -15.92
CA ILE A 407 8.88 8.40 -15.81
C ILE A 407 9.70 9.40 -16.64
N ILE A 408 9.31 9.63 -17.90
CA ILE A 408 9.98 10.60 -18.79
C ILE A 408 9.93 12.01 -18.19
N LYS A 409 8.76 12.43 -17.71
CA LYS A 409 8.57 13.75 -17.09
C LYS A 409 9.40 13.95 -15.82
N MET A 410 9.60 12.91 -15.02
CA MET A 410 10.41 12.99 -13.80
C MET A 410 11.91 12.98 -14.14
N ARG A 411 12.33 12.15 -15.11
CA ARG A 411 13.74 12.09 -15.57
C ARG A 411 14.24 13.35 -16.24
N SER A 412 13.35 14.14 -16.85
CA SER A 412 13.73 15.46 -17.39
C SER A 412 14.08 16.46 -16.29
N LYS A 413 13.56 16.27 -15.07
CA LYS A 413 13.89 17.10 -13.88
C LYS A 413 15.06 16.54 -13.08
N ASP A 414 15.09 15.21 -12.92
CA ASP A 414 16.13 14.50 -12.20
C ASP A 414 16.53 13.24 -12.98
N LYS A 415 17.69 13.30 -13.63
CA LYS A 415 18.21 12.19 -14.44
C LYS A 415 18.44 10.90 -13.63
N SER A 416 18.56 11.00 -12.31
CA SER A 416 18.75 9.85 -11.42
C SER A 416 17.44 9.22 -10.95
N PHE A 417 16.29 9.80 -11.32
CA PHE A 417 14.99 9.29 -10.91
C PHE A 417 14.71 7.88 -11.43
N GLU A 418 14.40 6.98 -10.49
CA GLU A 418 13.97 5.60 -10.73
C GLU A 418 12.62 5.38 -10.02
N MET A 419 11.59 5.08 -10.82
CA MET A 419 10.26 4.78 -10.32
C MET A 419 10.20 3.35 -9.75
N PHE A 420 10.94 2.42 -10.35
CA PHE A 420 10.98 1.01 -9.95
C PHE A 420 12.40 0.61 -9.56
N GLU A 421 12.50 -0.16 -8.48
CA GLU A 421 13.78 -0.67 -7.95
C GLU A 421 14.48 -1.62 -8.95
N TRP A 422 13.71 -2.44 -9.67
CA TRP A 422 14.23 -3.51 -10.51
C TRP A 422 14.25 -3.12 -11.98
N GLY A 423 15.44 -3.01 -12.60
CA GLY A 423 15.58 -3.19 -14.05
C GLY A 423 14.92 -2.16 -14.98
N GLU A 424 14.47 -1.02 -14.46
CA GLU A 424 13.71 -0.01 -15.23
C GLU A 424 14.43 0.44 -16.51
N LYS A 425 15.76 0.64 -16.46
CA LYS A 425 16.56 1.09 -17.61
C LYS A 425 16.62 0.09 -18.75
N LEU A 426 16.81 -1.20 -18.45
CA LEU A 426 16.90 -2.26 -19.47
C LEU A 426 15.56 -2.48 -20.18
N THR A 427 14.46 -2.50 -19.41
CA THR A 427 13.12 -2.69 -19.98
C THR A 427 12.67 -1.45 -20.77
N PHE A 428 12.98 -0.24 -20.29
CA PHE A 428 12.68 1.00 -20.99
C PHE A 428 13.40 1.10 -22.35
N LEU A 429 14.69 0.74 -22.42
CA LEU A 429 15.44 0.73 -23.68
C LEU A 429 14.89 -0.29 -24.69
N LYS A 430 14.47 -1.48 -24.23
CA LYS A 430 13.80 -2.47 -25.08
C LYS A 430 12.47 -1.94 -25.65
N LEU A 431 11.68 -1.26 -24.81
CA LEU A 431 10.39 -0.68 -25.23
C LEU A 431 10.55 0.43 -26.27
N LEU A 432 11.53 1.33 -26.08
CA LEU A 432 11.85 2.37 -27.06
C LEU A 432 12.25 1.75 -28.41
N SER A 433 13.18 0.79 -28.39
CA SER A 433 13.62 0.08 -29.60
C SER A 433 12.47 -0.60 -30.36
N GLN A 434 11.51 -1.21 -29.66
CA GLN A 434 10.33 -1.81 -30.30
C GLN A 434 9.35 -0.79 -30.90
N LYS A 435 9.26 0.41 -30.31
CA LYS A 435 8.43 1.52 -30.80
C LYS A 435 9.02 2.08 -32.10
N ASP A 436 10.34 2.28 -32.14
CA ASP A 436 11.07 2.74 -33.32
C ASP A 436 10.94 1.75 -34.50
N LEU A 437 11.01 0.44 -34.20
CA LEU A 437 10.78 -0.64 -35.18
C LEU A 437 9.34 -0.72 -35.72
N LYS A 438 8.33 -0.30 -34.94
CA LYS A 438 6.94 -0.24 -35.41
C LYS A 438 6.70 0.96 -36.31
N VAL A 439 7.27 2.12 -35.98
CA VAL A 439 7.17 3.35 -36.80
C VAL A 439 7.76 3.13 -38.19
N LEU A 440 8.91 2.43 -38.27
CA LEU A 440 9.57 2.05 -39.52
C LEU A 440 8.82 0.98 -40.36
N LYS A 441 7.81 0.32 -39.80
CA LYS A 441 6.96 -0.65 -40.52
C LYS A 441 5.61 -0.07 -40.96
N THR A 442 5.27 1.13 -40.47
CA THR A 442 4.05 1.87 -40.79
C THR A 442 4.30 3.12 -41.64
N THR A 443 5.56 3.34 -42.03
CA THR A 443 5.99 4.26 -43.09
C THR A 443 6.50 3.44 -44.25
#